data_AF-A0A443YJ22-F1
#
_entry.id   AF-A0A443YJ22-F1
#
_cell.length_a   1.000
_cell.length_b   1.000
_cell.length_c   1.000
_cell.angle_alpha   90.00
_cell.angle_beta   90.00
_cell.angle_gamma   90.00
#
_symmetry.space_group_name_H-M   'P 1'
#
loop_
_entity.id
_entity.type
_entity.pdbx_description
1 polymer ?
#
loop_
_entity_poly.entity_id
_entity_poly.type
_entity_poly.pdbx_seq_one_letter_code
_entity_poly.pdbx_strand_id
1 'polypeptide(L)'
;MIDIGSAIPATLARLKKLPVGNSLELLTYKRDRGLRIGRTGDNAFRVREFGFRTEVFEVDLESMKKLLKTLLKREFPRSNKVRVQESGS
;
A
#
# COMPACT_ATOMS: atom_id res chain seq x y z
N MET A 1 0.85 14.15 3.11
CA MET A 1 1.39 13.50 1.89
C MET A 1 2.84 13.19 2.15
N ILE A 2 3.32 12.03 1.74
CA ILE A 2 4.70 11.58 1.96
C ILE A 2 5.38 11.35 0.62
N ASP A 3 6.70 11.54 0.58
CA ASP A 3 7.51 11.24 -0.59
C ASP A 3 7.41 9.74 -0.94
N ILE A 4 7.38 9.42 -2.22
CA ILE A 4 7.28 8.03 -2.69
C ILE A 4 8.45 7.17 -2.22
N GLY A 5 9.66 7.75 -2.09
CA GLY A 5 10.82 7.07 -1.53
C GLY A 5 10.67 6.74 -0.04
N SER A 6 9.99 7.61 0.70
CA SER A 6 9.65 7.41 2.12
C SER A 6 8.32 6.67 2.34
N ALA A 7 7.54 6.46 1.29
CA ALA A 7 6.22 5.85 1.39
C ALA A 7 6.28 4.38 1.79
N ILE A 8 7.23 3.62 1.22
CA ILE A 8 7.44 2.22 1.54
C ILE A 8 7.75 2.03 3.04
N PRO A 9 8.80 2.65 3.62
CA PRO A 9 9.10 2.47 5.04
C PRO A 9 7.98 2.99 5.94
N ALA A 10 7.31 4.10 5.59
CA ALA A 10 6.17 4.60 6.36
C ALA A 10 4.97 3.64 6.35
N THR A 11 4.69 3.03 5.20
CA THR A 11 3.64 2.03 5.02
C THR A 11 3.93 0.79 5.87
N LEU A 12 5.15 0.25 5.76
CA LEU A 12 5.56 -0.92 6.56
C LEU A 12 5.48 -0.64 8.07
N ALA A 13 5.89 0.55 8.51
CA ALA A 13 5.79 0.94 9.92
C ALA A 13 4.34 0.99 10.42
N ARG A 14 3.39 1.44 9.58
CA ARG A 14 1.96 1.43 9.90
C ARG A 14 1.38 0.02 9.86
N LEU A 15 1.71 -0.78 8.85
CA LEU A 15 1.25 -2.17 8.73
C LEU A 15 1.62 -3.02 9.96
N LYS A 16 2.81 -2.80 10.53
CA LYS A 16 3.22 -3.46 11.79
C LYS A 16 2.30 -3.13 12.98
N LYS A 17 1.70 -1.94 12.99
CA LYS A 17 0.80 -1.46 14.05
C LYS A 17 -0.67 -1.65 13.69
N LEU A 18 -0.97 -1.99 12.45
CA LEU A 18 -2.32 -2.11 11.92
C LEU A 18 -2.96 -3.37 12.50
N PRO A 19 -4.10 -3.29 13.20
CA PRO A 19 -4.78 -4.48 13.69
C PRO A 19 -5.34 -5.31 12.53
N VAL A 20 -5.50 -6.62 12.76
CA VAL A 20 -6.12 -7.53 11.79
C VAL A 20 -7.56 -7.07 11.53
N GLY A 21 -7.98 -7.02 10.27
CA GLY A 21 -9.28 -6.48 9.84
C GLY A 21 -9.21 -5.03 9.36
N ASN A 22 -8.18 -4.27 9.75
CA ASN A 22 -7.99 -2.92 9.24
C ASN A 22 -7.26 -2.94 7.89
N SER A 23 -7.39 -1.83 7.16
CA SER A 23 -6.75 -1.63 5.87
C SER A 23 -5.99 -0.31 5.80
N LEU A 24 -4.91 -0.30 5.03
CA LEU A 24 -4.11 0.86 4.71
C LEU A 24 -4.23 1.19 3.23
N GLU A 25 -4.53 2.42 2.89
CA GLU A 25 -4.73 2.88 1.50
C GLU A 25 -3.65 3.88 1.11
N LEU A 26 -2.95 3.58 0.03
CA LEU A 26 -1.98 4.46 -0.62
C LEU A 26 -2.62 5.05 -1.87
N LEU A 27 -2.95 6.33 -1.83
CA LEU A 27 -3.63 7.04 -2.90
C LEU A 27 -2.70 8.05 -3.57
N THR A 28 -2.82 8.17 -4.89
CA THR A 28 -2.27 9.31 -5.64
C THR A 28 -2.92 10.63 -5.21
N TYR A 29 -2.29 11.75 -5.58
CA TYR A 29 -2.83 13.09 -5.31
C TYR A 29 -4.28 13.28 -5.83
N LYS A 30 -4.56 12.79 -7.05
CA LYS A 30 -5.90 12.86 -7.66
C LYS A 30 -6.89 11.84 -7.10
N ARG A 31 -6.46 10.89 -6.27
CA ARG A 31 -7.27 9.80 -5.69
C ARG A 31 -7.93 8.87 -6.71
N ASP A 32 -7.59 9.00 -7.99
CA ASP A 32 -8.10 8.18 -9.09
C ASP A 32 -7.43 6.79 -9.14
N ARG A 33 -6.23 6.69 -8.55
CA ARG A 33 -5.39 5.48 -8.56
C ARG A 33 -4.67 5.31 -7.24
N GLY A 34 -4.46 4.06 -6.84
CA GLY A 34 -3.82 3.71 -5.59
C GLY A 34 -3.80 2.22 -5.31
N LEU A 35 -3.39 1.88 -4.10
CA LEU A 35 -3.35 0.50 -3.63
C LEU A 35 -3.88 0.41 -2.20
N ARG A 36 -4.59 -0.67 -1.91
CA ARG A 36 -5.22 -0.95 -0.62
C ARG A 36 -4.63 -2.20 -0.03
N ILE A 37 -4.15 -2.12 1.20
CA ILE A 37 -3.46 -3.19 1.91
C ILE A 37 -4.29 -3.55 3.13
N GLY A 38 -5.03 -4.66 3.08
CA GLY A 38 -5.74 -5.20 4.24
C GLY A 38 -4.86 -6.16 5.02
N ARG A 39 -4.86 -6.08 6.35
CA ARG A 39 -4.25 -7.11 7.19
C ARG A 39 -5.26 -8.24 7.40
N THR A 40 -5.00 -9.40 6.78
CA THR A 40 -5.90 -10.57 6.82
C THR A 40 -5.50 -11.57 7.90
N GLY A 41 -4.27 -11.48 8.42
CA GLY A 41 -3.80 -12.31 9.53
C GLY A 41 -2.57 -11.72 10.21
N ASP A 42 -1.90 -12.52 11.05
CA ASP A 42 -0.76 -12.03 11.83
C ASP A 42 0.43 -11.64 10.93
N ASN A 43 0.74 -12.48 9.94
CA ASN A 43 1.76 -12.21 8.92
C ASN A 43 1.22 -12.33 7.49
N ALA A 44 -0.09 -12.11 7.31
CA ALA A 44 -0.77 -12.20 6.03
C ALA A 44 -1.42 -10.86 5.69
N PHE A 45 -1.09 -10.34 4.51
CA PHE A 45 -1.59 -9.09 3.99
C PHE A 45 -2.12 -9.26 2.58
N ARG A 46 -3.25 -8.63 2.32
CA ARG A 46 -3.89 -8.59 1.01
C ARG A 46 -3.71 -7.20 0.40
N VAL A 47 -2.91 -7.11 -0.65
CA VAL A 47 -2.66 -5.89 -1.41
C VAL A 47 -3.51 -5.89 -2.66
N ARG A 48 -4.30 -4.85 -2.87
CA ARG A 48 -5.10 -4.65 -4.07
C ARG A 48 -4.67 -3.34 -4.72
N GLU A 49 -4.08 -3.42 -5.91
CA GLU A 49 -3.89 -2.24 -6.75
C GLU A 49 -5.20 -1.89 -7.46
N PHE A 50 -5.49 -0.61 -7.60
CA PHE A 50 -6.63 -0.10 -8.35
C PHE A 50 -6.26 1.21 -9.04
N GLY A 51 -6.43 1.24 -10.35
CA GLY A 51 -6.11 2.42 -11.15
C GLY A 51 -5.65 2.02 -12.54
N PHE A 52 -4.35 1.81 -12.72
CA PHE A 52 -3.84 1.36 -14.02
C PHE A 52 -4.12 -0.12 -14.25
N ARG A 53 -4.01 -0.93 -13.20
CA ARG A 53 -4.49 -2.31 -13.17
C ARG A 53 -5.31 -2.56 -11.92
N THR A 54 -6.08 -3.64 -11.97
CA THR A 54 -6.81 -4.15 -10.83
C THR A 54 -6.30 -5.55 -10.55
N GLU A 55 -5.24 -5.66 -9.78
CA GLU A 55 -4.64 -6.93 -9.37
C GLU A 55 -4.67 -7.03 -7.83
N VAL A 56 -4.78 -8.26 -7.35
CA VAL A 56 -4.81 -8.60 -5.94
C VAL A 56 -3.66 -9.55 -5.66
N PHE A 57 -2.89 -9.24 -4.63
CA PHE A 57 -1.74 -10.01 -4.19
C PHE A 57 -1.91 -10.35 -2.72
N GLU A 58 -1.57 -11.58 -2.38
CA GLU A 58 -1.48 -12.03 -0.99
C GLU A 58 -0.01 -12.25 -0.67
N VAL A 59 0.51 -11.46 0.26
CA VAL A 59 1.92 -11.45 0.61
C VAL A 59 2.10 -11.30 2.11
N ASP A 60 3.21 -11.81 2.60
CA ASP A 60 3.70 -11.57 3.96
C ASP A 60 4.40 -10.20 4.07
N LEU A 61 4.75 -9.81 5.30
CA LEU A 61 5.39 -8.52 5.57
C LEU A 61 6.79 -8.38 4.94
N GLU A 62 7.55 -9.48 4.79
CA GLU A 62 8.89 -9.46 4.18
C GLU A 62 8.78 -9.23 2.67
N SER A 63 7.87 -9.95 2.02
CA SER A 63 7.58 -9.84 0.60
C SER A 63 6.91 -8.51 0.22
N MET A 64 6.15 -7.91 1.16
CA MET A 64 5.45 -6.63 0.99
C MET A 64 6.37 -5.51 0.48
N LYS A 65 7.58 -5.40 1.04
CA LYS A 65 8.52 -4.33 0.66
C LYS A 65 8.88 -4.41 -0.82
N LYS A 66 9.14 -5.62 -1.33
CA LYS A 66 9.50 -5.85 -2.73
C LYS A 66 8.30 -5.61 -3.64
N LEU A 67 7.12 -6.11 -3.25
CA LEU A 67 5.88 -5.90 -3.97
C LEU A 67 5.56 -4.41 -4.11
N LEU A 68 5.55 -3.66 -3.01
CA LEU A 68 5.30 -2.22 -3.01
C LEU A 68 6.27 -1.46 -3.92
N LYS A 69 7.54 -1.85 -3.97
CA LYS A 69 8.52 -1.21 -4.87
C LYS A 69 8.14 -1.41 -6.34
N THR A 70 7.68 -2.61 -6.71
CA THR A 70 7.21 -2.91 -8.06
C THR A 70 5.91 -2.17 -8.38
N LEU A 71 4.92 -2.25 -7.48
CA LEU A 71 3.62 -1.59 -7.64
C LEU A 71 3.75 -0.08 -7.72
N LEU A 72 4.53 0.53 -6.82
CA LEU A 72 4.77 1.97 -6.85
C LEU A 72 5.47 2.41 -8.13
N LYS A 73 6.50 1.67 -8.60
CA LYS A 73 7.18 2.01 -9.85
C LYS A 73 6.24 1.91 -11.06
N ARG A 74 5.33 0.94 -11.06
CA ARG A 74 4.36 0.72 -12.13
C ARG A 74 3.21 1.72 -12.12
N GLU A 75 2.62 1.97 -10.96
CA GLU A 75 1.40 2.76 -10.81
C GLU A 75 1.69 4.25 -10.57
N PHE A 76 2.88 4.59 -10.09
CA PHE A 76 3.32 5.95 -9.79
C PHE A 76 4.63 6.34 -10.52
N PRO A 77 4.77 6.13 -11.85
CA PRO A 77 6.04 6.35 -12.56
C PRO A 77 6.51 7.81 -12.57
N ARG A 78 5.60 8.78 -12.37
CA ARG A 78 5.86 10.24 -12.42
C ARG A 78 5.44 10.98 -11.14
N SER A 79 4.88 10.27 -10.15
CA SER A 79 4.40 10.89 -8.92
C SER A 79 5.46 10.84 -7.84
N ASN A 80 5.84 12.01 -7.32
CA ASN A 80 6.82 12.09 -6.23
C ASN A 80 6.16 11.94 -4.84
N LYS A 81 4.84 12.10 -4.73
CA LYS A 81 4.12 12.10 -3.44
C LYS A 81 2.92 11.16 -3.46
N VAL A 82 2.72 10.46 -2.35
CA VAL A 82 1.58 9.57 -2.10
C VAL A 82 0.90 9.94 -0.78
N ARG A 83 -0.40 9.67 -0.71
CA ARG A 83 -1.21 9.85 0.50
C ARG A 83 -1.46 8.49 1.12
N VAL A 84 -1.09 8.32 2.38
CA VAL A 84 -1.41 7.12 3.15
C VAL A 84 -2.59 7.44 4.06
N GLN A 85 -3.64 6.62 3.98
CA GLN A 85 -4.79 6.65 4.87
C GLN A 85 -5.02 5.28 5.49
N GLU A 86 -5.56 5.29 6.69
CA GLU A 86 -5.91 4.07 7.43
C GLU A 86 -7.43 4.02 7.44
N SER A 87 -7.98 2.93 6.95
CA SER A 87 -9.41 2.67 6.92
C SER A 87 -9.64 1.41 7.74
N GLY A 88 -10.06 1.62 8.99
CA GLY A 88 -10.57 0.58 9.88
C GLY A 88 -12.09 0.51 9.78
N SER A 89 -12.64 -0.70 9.85
CA SER A 89 -14.07 -0.91 10.11
C SER A 89 -14.33 -0.99 11.60
#